data_AF-A0A7W7GS77-F1
#
_entry.id   AF-A0A7W7GS77-F1
#
_cell.length_a   1.000
_cell.length_b   1.000
_cell.length_c   1.000
_cell.angle_alpha   90.00
_cell.angle_beta   90.00
_cell.angle_gamma   90.00
#
_symmetry.space_group_name_H-M   'P 1'
#
loop_
_entity.id
_entity.type
_entity.pdbx_description
1 polymer ?
#
loop_
_entity_poly.entity_id
_entity_poly.type
_entity_poly.pdbx_seq_one_letter_code
_entity_poly.pdbx_strand_id
1 'polypeptide(L)'
;MYVSARTDYAVRAMLAVTAAHPRLVKAAGLAAAQDIPLSFLQGILLDLRRAGLLHSHRGVDGGYALARPAEEITVGDVVRAVGGALTTVRGLPTATATYHGAATALHDVWIAVEAAIEGVVDHRTLAELSSTSIKQN
;
A
#
# COMPACT_ATOMS: atom_id res chain seq x y z
N MET A 1 6.62 1.73 13.25
CA MET A 1 5.97 1.90 11.94
C MET A 1 5.12 3.16 11.97
N TYR A 2 5.30 4.05 11.01
CA TYR A 2 4.41 5.19 10.79
C TYR A 2 3.72 4.99 9.45
N VAL A 3 2.39 5.04 9.44
CA VAL A 3 1.60 4.93 8.20
C VAL A 3 1.19 6.32 7.78
N SER A 4 1.74 6.79 6.67
CA SER A 4 1.37 8.10 6.12
C SER A 4 -0.04 8.04 5.53
N ALA A 5 -0.72 9.20 5.44
CA ALA A 5 -1.99 9.31 4.73
C ALA A 5 -1.87 8.82 3.27
N ARG A 6 -0.74 9.06 2.61
CA ARG A 6 -0.47 8.56 1.25
C ARG A 6 -0.53 7.03 1.18
N THR A 7 0.10 6.37 2.14
CA THR A 7 0.15 4.91 2.24
C THR A 7 -1.23 4.32 2.51
N ASP A 8 -1.94 4.87 3.51
CA ASP A 8 -3.30 4.45 3.86
C ASP A 8 -4.27 4.61 2.67
N TYR A 9 -4.23 5.76 1.99
CA TYR A 9 -5.04 6.02 0.80
C TYR A 9 -4.73 5.10 -0.36
N ALA A 10 -3.47 4.72 -0.56
CA ALA A 10 -3.09 3.77 -1.60
C ALA A 10 -3.71 2.39 -1.37
N VAL A 11 -3.65 1.88 -0.14
CA VAL A 11 -4.24 0.59 0.22
C VAL A 11 -5.76 0.63 0.06
N ARG A 12 -6.43 1.67 0.56
CA ARG A 12 -7.87 1.89 0.38
C ARG A 12 -8.29 1.93 -1.09
N ALA A 13 -7.57 2.69 -1.91
CA ALA A 13 -7.84 2.78 -3.34
C ALA A 13 -7.66 1.42 -4.04
N MET A 14 -6.61 0.67 -3.71
CA MET A 14 -6.38 -0.67 -4.26
C MET A 14 -7.50 -1.64 -3.87
N LEU A 15 -7.96 -1.64 -2.62
CA LEU A 15 -9.09 -2.46 -2.17
C LEU A 15 -10.40 -2.09 -2.88
N ALA A 16 -10.65 -0.80 -3.10
CA ALA A 16 -11.81 -0.35 -3.86
C ALA A 16 -11.77 -0.79 -5.33
N VAL A 17 -10.58 -0.79 -5.95
CA VAL A 17 -10.39 -1.35 -7.30
C VAL A 17 -10.60 -2.88 -7.29
N THR A 18 -10.08 -3.59 -6.30
CA THR A 18 -10.28 -5.04 -6.13
C THR A 18 -11.77 -5.38 -6.00
N ALA A 19 -12.51 -4.67 -5.15
CA ALA A 19 -13.93 -4.90 -4.92
C ALA A 19 -14.80 -4.62 -6.16
N ALA A 20 -14.31 -3.79 -7.09
CA ALA A 20 -15.01 -3.46 -8.33
C ALA A 20 -14.68 -4.42 -9.49
N HIS A 21 -13.67 -5.27 -9.35
CA HIS A 21 -13.23 -6.20 -10.38
C HIS A 21 -14.40 -7.08 -10.88
N PRO A 22 -14.55 -7.31 -12.20
CA PRO A 22 -13.64 -6.94 -13.29
C PRO A 22 -13.85 -5.55 -13.91
N ARG A 23 -14.66 -4.67 -13.28
CA ARG A 23 -14.96 -3.35 -13.84
C ARG A 23 -13.81 -2.36 -13.65
N LEU A 24 -13.69 -1.42 -14.59
CA LEU A 24 -12.82 -0.27 -14.44
C LEU A 24 -13.43 0.75 -13.47
N VAL A 25 -12.60 1.36 -12.62
CA VAL A 25 -13.04 2.39 -11.67
C VAL A 25 -12.41 3.74 -12.00
N LYS A 26 -13.24 4.78 -12.12
CA LYS A 26 -12.75 6.16 -12.34
C LYS A 26 -12.09 6.71 -11.08
N ALA A 27 -11.03 7.51 -11.24
CA ALA A 27 -10.35 8.16 -10.11
C ALA A 27 -11.30 9.01 -9.26
N ALA A 28 -12.24 9.73 -9.88
CA ALA A 28 -13.26 10.49 -9.15
C ALA A 28 -14.18 9.60 -8.31
N GLY A 29 -14.52 8.41 -8.82
CA GLY A 29 -15.31 7.42 -8.07
C GLY A 29 -14.53 6.84 -6.89
N LEU A 30 -13.26 6.51 -7.08
CA LEU A 30 -12.38 6.05 -5.99
C LEU A 30 -12.22 7.13 -4.91
N ALA A 31 -11.95 8.37 -5.32
CA ALA A 31 -11.80 9.52 -4.43
C ALA A 31 -13.04 9.72 -3.55
N ALA A 32 -14.23 9.72 -4.16
CA ALA A 32 -15.48 9.87 -3.43
C ALA A 32 -15.77 8.67 -2.52
N ALA A 33 -15.58 7.44 -3.02
CA ALA A 33 -15.89 6.23 -2.27
C ALA A 33 -14.98 5.99 -1.06
N GLN A 34 -13.77 6.55 -1.06
CA GLN A 34 -12.77 6.34 -0.01
C GLN A 34 -12.45 7.61 0.80
N ASP A 35 -13.20 8.69 0.57
CA ASP A 35 -12.98 10.01 1.19
C ASP A 35 -11.53 10.52 1.03
N ILE A 36 -11.04 10.48 -0.21
CA ILE A 36 -9.68 10.88 -0.57
C ILE A 36 -9.75 12.13 -1.47
N PRO A 37 -8.99 13.20 -1.18
CA PRO A 37 -8.88 14.33 -2.10
C PRO A 37 -8.40 13.88 -3.48
N LEU A 38 -9.19 14.16 -4.52
CA LEU A 38 -8.95 13.64 -5.88
C LEU A 38 -7.56 14.00 -6.41
N SER A 39 -7.11 15.24 -6.21
CA SER A 39 -5.78 15.69 -6.64
C SER A 39 -4.65 14.89 -5.99
N PHE A 40 -4.83 14.48 -4.73
CA PHE A 40 -3.86 13.68 -4.00
C PHE A 40 -3.88 12.22 -4.46
N LEU A 41 -5.09 11.66 -4.68
CA LEU A 41 -5.26 10.31 -5.21
C LEU A 41 -4.62 10.14 -6.59
N GLN A 42 -4.68 11.14 -7.47
CA GLN A 42 -4.07 11.06 -8.81
C GLN A 42 -2.57 10.77 -8.76
N GLY A 43 -1.84 11.38 -7.82
CA GLY A 43 -0.43 11.10 -7.61
C GLY A 43 -0.19 9.68 -7.11
N ILE A 44 -1.06 9.17 -6.23
CA ILE A 44 -0.99 7.79 -5.72
C ILE A 44 -1.24 6.78 -6.84
N LEU A 45 -2.28 6.97 -7.65
CA LEU A 45 -2.62 6.10 -8.77
C LEU A 45 -1.50 6.05 -9.83
N LEU A 46 -0.79 7.16 -10.02
CA LEU A 46 0.37 7.19 -10.91
C LEU A 46 1.50 6.31 -10.41
N ASP A 47 1.84 6.37 -9.12
CA ASP A 47 2.89 5.55 -8.52
C ASP A 47 2.52 4.06 -8.55
N LEU A 48 1.28 3.72 -8.21
CA LEU A 48 0.77 2.35 -8.28
C LEU A 48 0.82 1.79 -9.71
N ARG A 49 0.51 2.62 -10.71
CA ARG A 49 0.65 2.24 -12.13
C ARG A 49 2.11 2.04 -12.52
N ARG A 50 3.02 2.90 -12.08
CA ARG A 50 4.47 2.77 -12.34
C ARG A 50 5.06 1.51 -11.70
N ALA A 51 4.56 1.15 -10.52
CA ALA A 51 4.91 -0.10 -9.84
C ALA A 51 4.27 -1.35 -10.48
N GLY A 52 3.48 -1.20 -11.54
CA GLY A 52 2.83 -2.33 -12.21
C GLY A 52 1.72 -2.98 -11.40
N LEU A 53 1.11 -2.27 -10.45
CA LEU A 53 -0.01 -2.76 -9.63
C LEU A 53 -1.37 -2.40 -10.24
N LEU A 54 -1.42 -1.34 -11.05
CA LEU A 54 -2.62 -0.89 -11.76
C LEU A 54 -2.38 -0.73 -13.26
N HIS A 55 -3.43 -0.98 -14.04
CA HIS A 55 -3.57 -0.52 -15.42
C HIS A 55 -4.59 0.61 -15.50
N SER A 56 -4.38 1.52 -16.44
CA SER A 56 -5.29 2.65 -16.70
C SER A 56 -5.76 2.61 -18.15
N HIS A 57 -7.07 2.64 -18.36
CA HIS A 57 -7.68 2.80 -19.68
C HIS A 57 -8.14 4.25 -19.86
N ARG A 58 -7.88 4.83 -21.04
CA ARG A 58 -8.31 6.19 -21.38
C ARG A 58 -9.72 6.16 -22.02
N GLY A 59 -10.37 7.31 -22.05
CA GLY A 59 -11.69 7.50 -22.69
C GLY A 59 -12.82 7.69 -21.68
N VAL A 60 -14.03 7.89 -22.20
CA VAL A 60 -15.26 8.14 -21.41
C VAL A 60 -15.57 6.98 -20.47
N ASP A 61 -15.30 5.75 -20.90
CA ASP A 61 -15.45 4.51 -20.13
C ASP A 61 -14.14 4.01 -19.51
N GLY A 62 -13.11 4.87 -19.52
CA GLY A 62 -11.81 4.59 -18.94
C GLY A 62 -11.83 4.54 -17.41
N GLY A 63 -10.73 4.10 -16.84
CA GLY A 63 -10.57 3.93 -15.40
C GLY A 63 -9.38 3.05 -15.05
N TYR A 64 -9.32 2.63 -13.80
CA TYR A 64 -8.26 1.81 -13.24
C TYR A 64 -8.76 0.40 -12.94
N ALA A 65 -7.89 -0.59 -13.17
CA ALA A 65 -8.05 -1.99 -12.76
C ALA A 65 -6.71 -2.54 -12.27
N LEU A 66 -6.73 -3.64 -11.52
CA LEU A 66 -5.53 -4.34 -11.12
C LEU A 66 -4.74 -4.81 -12.35
N ALA A 67 -3.41 -4.69 -12.29
CA ALA A 67 -2.52 -5.15 -13.35
C ALA A 67 -2.16 -6.64 -13.25
N ARG A 68 -2.42 -7.26 -12.10
CA ARG A 68 -2.26 -8.69 -11.82
C ARG A 68 -3.35 -9.17 -10.84
N PRO A 69 -3.55 -10.48 -10.66
CA PRO A 69 -4.55 -11.02 -9.74
C PRO A 69 -4.41 -10.46 -8.32
N ALA A 70 -5.53 -10.30 -7.61
CA ALA A 70 -5.55 -9.71 -6.26
C ALA A 70 -4.84 -10.60 -5.22
N GLU A 71 -4.73 -11.89 -5.51
CA GLU A 71 -4.02 -12.92 -4.76
C GLU A 71 -2.50 -12.76 -4.86
N GLU A 72 -2.00 -12.05 -5.88
CA GLU A 72 -0.57 -11.80 -6.11
C GLU A 72 -0.14 -10.41 -5.64
N ILE A 73 -1.06 -9.58 -5.13
CA ILE A 73 -0.76 -8.24 -4.65
C ILE A 73 -0.88 -8.22 -3.13
N THR A 74 0.24 -8.00 -2.46
CA THR A 74 0.31 -7.88 -1.00
C THR A 74 0.10 -6.44 -0.55
N VAL A 75 -0.26 -6.24 0.73
CA VAL A 75 -0.23 -4.90 1.34
C VAL A 75 1.19 -4.32 1.25
N GLY A 76 2.21 -5.14 1.47
CA GLY A 76 3.61 -4.74 1.36
C GLY A 76 3.99 -4.18 0.00
N ASP A 77 3.49 -4.76 -1.10
CA ASP A 77 3.69 -4.25 -2.47
C ASP A 77 3.15 -2.82 -2.60
N VAL A 78 1.92 -2.60 -2.13
CA VAL A 78 1.23 -1.30 -2.21
C VAL A 78 1.97 -0.25 -1.38
N VAL A 79 2.38 -0.60 -0.17
CA VAL A 79 3.10 0.33 0.72
C VAL A 79 4.45 0.73 0.11
N ARG A 80 5.22 -0.25 -0.38
CA ARG A 80 6.53 0.01 -1.00
C ARG A 80 6.40 0.85 -2.28
N ALA A 81 5.32 0.67 -3.05
CA ALA A 81 5.06 1.44 -4.27
C ALA A 81 4.87 2.95 -4.01
N VAL A 82 4.33 3.36 -2.87
CA VAL A 82 3.97 4.78 -2.61
C VAL A 82 4.77 5.44 -1.49
N GLY A 83 5.34 4.66 -0.57
CA GLY A 83 6.02 5.14 0.64
C GLY A 83 7.48 4.70 0.77
N GLY A 84 7.95 3.76 -0.06
CA GLY A 84 9.31 3.23 0.04
C GLY A 84 9.46 2.26 1.22
N ALA A 85 10.50 2.43 2.03
CA ALA A 85 10.80 1.52 3.14
C ALA A 85 9.66 1.47 4.18
N LEU A 86 9.32 0.26 4.64
CA LEU A 86 8.24 0.02 5.61
C LEU A 86 8.60 0.53 7.01
N THR A 87 9.89 0.49 7.35
CA THR A 87 10.39 0.98 8.62
C THR A 87 11.60 1.90 8.41
N THR A 88 11.69 2.89 9.28
CA THR A 88 12.84 3.78 9.35
C THR A 88 13.19 4.03 10.80
N VAL A 89 14.48 4.24 11.05
CA VAL A 89 15.02 4.66 12.34
C VAL A 89 15.61 6.05 12.14
N ARG A 90 15.03 7.06 12.82
CA ARG A 90 15.41 8.48 12.65
C ARG A 90 15.33 8.97 11.19
N GLY A 91 14.34 8.47 10.43
CA GLY A 91 14.14 8.83 9.02
C GLY A 91 15.13 8.18 8.04
N LEU A 92 15.98 7.27 8.51
CA LEU A 92 16.89 6.48 7.68
C LEU A 92 16.41 5.03 7.60
N PRO A 93 16.75 4.29 6.53
CA PRO A 93 16.49 2.86 6.47
C PRO A 93 16.99 2.14 7.72
N THR A 94 16.21 1.21 8.25
CA THR A 94 16.56 0.52 9.50
C THR A 94 17.92 -0.19 9.41
N ALA A 95 18.22 -0.79 8.26
CA ALA A 95 19.51 -1.44 7.97
C ALA A 95 20.74 -0.52 8.03
N THR A 96 20.57 0.80 8.03
CA THR A 96 21.70 1.76 8.12
C THR A 96 21.82 2.41 9.50
N ALA A 97 20.96 2.04 10.46
CA ALA A 97 20.95 2.62 11.78
C ALA A 97 22.15 2.15 12.62
N THR A 98 23.10 3.05 12.89
CA THR A 98 24.29 2.72 13.69
C THR A 98 24.17 3.19 15.14
N TYR A 99 24.81 2.43 16.03
CA TYR A 99 24.88 2.65 17.47
C TYR A 99 26.29 2.32 17.97
N HIS A 100 26.64 2.85 19.14
CA HIS A 100 27.95 2.67 19.76
C HIS A 100 27.80 2.36 21.25
N GLY A 101 28.82 1.73 21.84
CA GLY A 101 28.88 1.44 23.27
C GLY A 101 27.76 0.50 23.73
N ALA A 102 27.09 0.85 24.84
CA ALA A 102 26.02 0.04 25.41
C ALA A 102 24.79 -0.13 24.49
N ALA A 103 24.64 0.73 23.47
CA ALA A 103 23.48 0.72 22.58
C ALA A 103 23.67 -0.16 21.33
N THR A 104 24.82 -0.80 21.12
CA THR A 104 25.11 -1.57 19.89
C THR A 104 24.05 -2.65 19.58
N ALA A 105 23.54 -3.33 20.61
CA ALA A 105 22.50 -4.36 20.47
C ALA A 105 21.13 -3.81 20.00
N LEU A 106 20.94 -2.48 20.02
CA LEU A 106 19.69 -1.86 19.59
C LEU A 106 19.47 -1.97 18.09
N HIS A 107 20.53 -2.10 17.28
CA HIS A 107 20.40 -2.36 15.84
C HIS A 107 19.61 -3.65 15.57
N ASP A 108 19.97 -4.74 16.25
CA ASP A 108 19.34 -6.05 16.05
C ASP A 108 17.87 -6.05 16.45
N VAL A 109 17.51 -5.26 17.49
CA VAL A 109 16.12 -5.04 17.88
C VAL A 109 15.33 -4.38 16.74
N TRP A 110 15.87 -3.34 16.11
CA TRP A 110 15.15 -2.68 15.01
C TRP A 110 15.03 -3.55 13.77
N ILE A 111 16.06 -4.33 13.44
CA ILE A 111 16.01 -5.32 12.35
C ILE A 111 14.91 -6.36 12.64
N ALA A 112 14.83 -6.86 13.87
CA ALA A 112 13.78 -7.80 14.26
C ALA A 112 12.37 -7.19 14.17
N VAL A 113 12.21 -5.91 14.54
CA VAL A 113 10.95 -5.17 14.40
C VAL A 113 10.57 -4.99 12.93
N GLU A 114 11.52 -4.65 12.05
CA GLU A 114 11.30 -4.57 10.61
C GLU A 114 10.83 -5.90 10.04
N ALA A 115 11.56 -6.99 10.34
CA ALA A 115 11.21 -8.33 9.88
C ALA A 115 9.82 -8.77 10.35
N ALA A 116 9.43 -8.43 11.58
CA ALA A 116 8.09 -8.73 12.10
C ALA A 116 6.99 -7.96 11.34
N ILE A 117 7.24 -6.69 10.99
CA ILE A 117 6.31 -5.88 10.20
C ILE A 117 6.19 -6.43 8.78
N GLU A 118 7.32 -6.71 8.12
CA GLU A 118 7.36 -7.33 6.78
C GLU A 118 6.62 -8.67 6.77
N GLY A 119 6.85 -9.50 7.79
CA GLY A 119 6.15 -10.77 7.97
C GLY A 119 4.62 -10.62 8.00
N VAL A 120 4.09 -9.49 8.46
CA VAL A 120 2.64 -9.22 8.42
C VAL A 120 2.20 -8.70 7.05
N VAL A 121 2.84 -7.66 6.52
CA VAL A 121 2.33 -6.97 5.31
C VAL A 121 2.61 -7.72 4.01
N ASP A 122 3.65 -8.55 3.98
CA ASP A 122 4.05 -9.32 2.80
C ASP A 122 3.30 -10.65 2.66
N HIS A 123 2.53 -11.03 3.68
CA HIS A 123 1.71 -12.24 3.68
C HIS A 123 0.20 -11.96 3.63
N ARG A 124 -0.20 -10.70 3.43
CA ARG A 124 -1.61 -10.29 3.34
C ARG A 124 -1.92 -9.77 1.96
N THR A 125 -2.74 -10.51 1.21
CA THR A 125 -3.10 -10.17 -0.17
C THR A 125 -4.34 -9.27 -0.23
N LEU A 126 -4.54 -8.56 -1.34
CA LEU A 126 -5.76 -7.78 -1.55
C LEU A 126 -7.01 -8.67 -1.63
N ALA A 127 -6.86 -9.91 -2.12
CA ALA A 127 -7.94 -10.89 -2.16
C ALA A 127 -8.40 -11.28 -0.74
N GLU A 128 -7.47 -11.57 0.18
CA GLU A 128 -7.78 -11.87 1.58
C GLU A 128 -8.50 -10.71 2.27
N LEU A 129 -8.04 -9.47 2.04
CA LEU A 129 -8.62 -8.31 2.69
C LEU A 129 -10.00 -7.94 2.13
N SER A 130 -10.24 -8.16 0.83
CA SER A 130 -11.54 -7.88 0.20
C SER A 130 -12.62 -8.91 0.56
N SER A 131 -12.24 -10.16 0.82
CA SER A 131 -13.16 -11.22 1.26
C SER A 131 -13.59 -11.11 2.73
N THR A 132 -12.96 -10.24 3.53
CA THR A 132 -13.15 -10.15 4.99
C THR A 132 -14.23 -9.15 5.46
N SER A 133 -14.92 -8.41 4.58
CA SER A 133 -16.10 -7.60 4.97
C SER A 133 -17.39 -8.38 4.65
N ILE A 134 -18.25 -8.83 5.59
CA ILE A 134 -18.98 -8.09 6.63
C ILE A 134 -19.34 -9.05 7.81
N LYS A 135 -18.98 -8.69 9.05
CA LYS A 135 -19.90 -8.74 10.20
C LYS A 135 -19.92 -7.35 10.82
N GLN A 136 -20.85 -6.53 10.34
CA GLN A 136 -21.29 -5.33 11.03
C GLN A 136 -22.10 -5.82 12.23
N ASN A 137 -21.70 -5.40 13.43
CA ASN A 137 -22.43 -5.61 14.68
C ASN A 137 -22.90 -4.25 15.18
#